data_AF-A0A370DSM0-F1
#
_entry.id   AF-A0A370DSM0-F1
#
_cell.length_a   1.000
_cell.length_b   1.000
_cell.length_c   1.000
_cell.angle_alpha   90.00
_cell.angle_beta   90.00
_cell.angle_gamma   90.00
#
_symmetry.space_group_name_H-M   'P 1'
#
loop_
_entity.id
_entity.type
_entity.pdbx_description
1 polymer ?
#
loop_
_entity_poly.entity_id
_entity_poly.type
_entity_poly.pdbx_seq_one_letter_code
_entity_poly.pdbx_strand_id
1 'polypeptide(L)' 'MMAATITWIYADRIKADPERRHVVKGRTSFAFSDVRRLIANNALSADFLRLWPSHRNPRQNTFVSLLLRMVA' A
#
# COMPACT_ATOMS: atom_id res chain seq x y z
N MET A 1 -6.72 -4.21 11.55
CA MET A 1 -7.13 -3.33 10.42
C MET A 1 -5.94 -2.65 9.75
N MET A 2 -5.09 -1.93 10.49
CA MET A 2 -3.95 -1.17 9.93
C MET A 2 -2.98 -1.96 9.05
N ALA A 3 -2.54 -3.16 9.47
CA ALA A 3 -1.62 -3.99 8.68
C ALA A 3 -2.22 -4.42 7.33
N ALA A 4 -3.53 -4.66 7.28
CA ALA A 4 -4.21 -5.01 6.04
C ALA A 4 -4.25 -3.80 5.09
N THR A 5 -4.55 -2.61 5.62
CA THR A 5 -4.56 -1.36 4.86
C THR A 5 -3.18 -1.05 4.27
N ILE A 6 -2.10 -1.15 5.07
CA ILE A 6 -0.73 -0.91 4.60
C ILE A 6 -0.35 -1.90 3.50
N THR A 7 -0.75 -3.16 3.63
CA THR A 7 -0.48 -4.19 2.61
C THR A 7 -1.14 -3.81 1.28
N TRP A 8 -2.39 -3.36 1.28
CA TRP A 8 -3.07 -2.97 0.04
C TRP A 8 -2.56 -1.65 -0.54
N ILE A 9 -2.19 -0.67 0.29
CA ILE A 9 -1.51 0.55 -0.20
C ILE A 9 -0.17 0.20 -0.87
N TYR A 10 0.55 -0.77 -0.31
CA TYR A 10 1.79 -1.24 -0.91
C TYR A 10 1.52 -1.92 -2.27
N ALA A 11 0.50 -2.78 -2.35
CA ALA A 11 0.10 -3.43 -3.61
C ALA A 11 -0.30 -2.43 -4.71
N ASP A 12 -0.93 -1.32 -4.34
CA ASP A 12 -1.34 -0.26 -5.27
C ASP A 12 -0.13 0.51 -5.85
N ARG A 13 0.96 0.64 -5.09
CA ARG A 13 2.12 1.47 -5.48
C ARG A 13 3.21 0.73 -6.24
N ILE A 14 3.17 -0.59 -6.28
CA ILE A 14 4.14 -1.38 -7.05
C ILE A 14 3.72 -1.43 -8.52
N LYS A 15 4.67 -1.25 -9.44
CA LYS A 15 4.40 -1.27 -10.89
C LYS A 15 4.09 -2.66 -11.45
N ALA A 16 4.57 -3.71 -10.78
CA ALA A 16 4.45 -5.09 -11.23
C ALA A 16 3.57 -5.89 -10.27
N ASP A 17 2.77 -6.79 -10.82
CA ASP A 17 1.97 -7.71 -10.03
C ASP A 17 2.88 -8.55 -9.11
N PRO A 18 2.47 -8.78 -7.84
CA PRO A 18 3.22 -9.64 -6.93
C PRO A 18 3.41 -11.04 -7.51
N GLU A 19 4.64 -11.55 -7.45
CA GLU A 19 4.92 -12.92 -7.87
C GLU A 19 4.16 -13.92 -6.98
N ARG A 20 3.41 -14.80 -7.64
CA ARG A 20 2.51 -15.74 -6.96
C ARG A 20 3.29 -16.96 -6.50
N ARG A 21 3.18 -17.32 -5.22
CA ARG A 21 3.80 -18.57 -4.72
C ARG A 21 3.09 -19.81 -5.23
N HIS A 22 1.77 -19.74 -5.40
CA HIS A 22 0.94 -20.85 -5.86
C HIS A 22 0.11 -20.39 -7.07
N VAL A 23 0.52 -20.84 -8.25
CA VAL A 23 -0.21 -20.57 -9.49
C VAL A 23 -1.40 -21.52 -9.55
N VAL A 24 -2.58 -21.02 -9.15
CA VAL A 24 -3.84 -21.75 -9.29
C VAL A 24 -4.41 -21.48 -10.67
N LYS A 25 -4.68 -22.55 -11.43
CA LYS A 25 -5.27 -22.47 -12.78
C LYS A 25 -6.61 -21.73 -12.72
N GLY A 26 -6.77 -20.68 -13.51
CA GLY A 26 -7.99 -19.87 -13.61
C GLY A 26 -8.09 -18.68 -12.66
N ARG A 27 -7.11 -18.47 -11.76
CA ARG A 27 -7.10 -17.28 -10.90
C ARG A 27 -6.40 -16.12 -11.62
N THR A 28 -7.09 -15.00 -11.81
CA THR A 28 -6.52 -13.78 -12.41
C THR A 28 -6.03 -12.77 -11.38
N SER A 29 -6.45 -12.88 -10.11
CA SER A 29 -6.07 -11.97 -9.01
C SER A 29 -4.93 -12.51 -8.13
N PHE A 30 -4.14 -11.61 -7.56
CA PHE A 30 -3.15 -11.94 -6.52
C PHE A 30 -3.79 -12.01 -5.12
N ALA A 31 -3.13 -12.65 -4.17
CA ALA A 31 -3.60 -12.79 -2.79
C ALA A 31 -2.89 -11.84 -1.84
N PHE A 32 -3.51 -11.58 -0.69
CA PHE A 32 -2.90 -10.87 0.43
C PHE A 32 -1.53 -11.46 0.83
N SER A 33 -1.42 -12.80 0.82
CA SER A 33 -0.17 -13.51 1.14
C SER A 33 0.96 -13.21 0.16
N ASP A 34 0.65 -12.99 -1.12
CA ASP A 34 1.65 -12.68 -2.15
C ASP A 34 2.24 -11.30 -1.88
N VAL A 35 1.39 -10.31 -1.61
CA VAL A 35 1.81 -8.95 -1.25
C VAL A 35 2.60 -8.94 0.05
N ARG A 36 2.14 -9.65 1.10
CA ARG A 36 2.84 -9.72 2.37
C ARG A 36 4.23 -10.32 2.22
N ARG A 37 4.38 -11.36 1.38
CA ARG A 37 5.69 -11.97 1.09
C ARG A 37 6.61 -10.99 0.35
N LEU A 38 6.08 -10.28 -0.64
CA LEU A 38 6.83 -9.25 -1.37
C LEU A 38 7.34 -8.15 -0.43
N ILE A 39 6.49 -7.71 0.52
CA ILE A 39 6.89 -6.77 1.58
C ILE A 39 8.03 -7.36 2.42
N ALA A 40 7.90 -8.59 2.91
CA ALA A 40 8.92 -9.20 3.76
C ALA A 40 10.28 -9.34 3.06
N ASN A 41 10.28 -9.68 1.76
CA ASN A 41 11.49 -9.76 0.96
C ASN A 41 12.14 -8.39 0.75
N ASN A 42 11.34 -7.35 0.50
CA ASN A 42 11.84 -6.02 0.19
C ASN A 42 12.11 -5.17 1.43
N ALA A 43 11.56 -5.51 2.59
CA ALA A 43 11.66 -4.70 3.82
C ALA A 43 13.10 -4.45 4.29
N LEU A 44 14.03 -5.36 3.95
CA LEU A 44 15.45 -5.22 4.27
C LEU A 44 16.23 -4.40 3.24
N SER A 45 15.61 -4.05 2.10
CA SER A 45 16.26 -3.26 1.06
C SER A 45 16.27 -1.77 1.42
N ALA A 46 17.38 -1.09 1.11
CA ALA A 46 17.50 0.37 1.31
C ALA A 46 16.46 1.17 0.51
N ASP A 47 15.93 0.59 -0.57
CA ASP A 47 14.94 1.20 -1.46
C ASP A 47 13.49 0.98 -1.00
N PHE A 48 13.24 0.18 0.04
CA PHE A 48 11.89 -0.11 0.51
C PHE A 48 11.09 1.15 0.84
N LEU A 49 11.74 2.12 1.49
CA LEU A 49 11.13 3.39 1.87
C LEU A 49 10.91 4.34 0.68
N ARG A 50 11.58 4.14 -0.47
CA ARG A 50 11.39 4.98 -1.68
C ARG A 50 10.02 4.80 -2.32
N LEU A 51 9.35 3.66 -2.07
CA LEU A 51 7.97 3.43 -2.49
C LEU A 51 6.97 4.30 -1.73
N TRP A 52 7.39 4.88 -0.61
CA TRP A 52 6.65 5.92 0.08
C TRP A 52 7.15 7.28 -0.42
N PRO A 53 6.32 8.07 -1.13
CA PRO A 53 6.71 9.44 -1.40
C PRO A 53 6.95 10.10 -0.04
N SER A 54 8.07 10.82 0.08
CA SER A 54 8.39 11.61 1.26
C SER A 54 7.15 12.38 1.62
N HIS A 55 6.49 11.97 2.71
CA HIS A 55 5.25 12.60 3.16
C HIS A 55 5.67 13.99 3.61
N ARG A 56 5.70 14.97 2.70
CA ARG A 56 5.55 16.36 3.08
C ARG A 56 4.18 16.37 3.72
N ASN A 57 4.12 16.25 5.04
CA ASN A 57 2.91 16.53 5.79
C ASN A 57 2.41 17.87 5.27
N PRO A 58 1.31 17.93 4.50
CA PRO A 58 0.74 19.22 4.19
C PRO A 58 0.37 19.79 5.56
N ARG A 59 0.90 20.96 5.89
CA ARG A 59 0.61 21.64 7.17
C ARG A 59 -0.90 21.83 7.40
N GLN A 60 -1.72 21.62 6.37
CA GLN A 60 -3.17 21.68 6.39
C GLN A 60 -3.76 20.35 5.91
N ASN A 61 -4.52 19.68 6.77
CA ASN A 61 -5.25 18.47 6.44
C ASN A 61 -6.57 18.87 5.76
N THR A 62 -6.51 19.04 4.43
CA THR A 62 -7.61 19.58 3.60
C THR A 62 -8.93 18.84 3.79
N PHE A 63 -8.86 17.55 4.09
CA PHE A 63 -10.03 16.72 4.41
C PHE A 63 -10.76 17.16 5.70
N VAL A 64 -10.02 17.44 6.78
CA VAL A 64 -10.59 17.89 8.06
C VAL A 64 -11.19 19.29 7.91
N SER A 65 -10.54 20.19 7.17
CA SER A 65 -11.09 21.53 6.91
C SER A 65 -12.38 21.49 6.09
N LEU A 66 -12.52 20.49 5.20
CA LEU A 66 -13.70 20.32 4.37
C LEU A 66 -14.87 19.76 5.21
N LEU A 67 -14.60 18.82 6.11
CA LEU A 67 -15.58 18.33 7.09
C LEU A 67 -16.08 19.42 8.03
N LEU A 68 -15.19 20.26 8.57
CA LEU A 68 -15.56 21.38 9.45
C LEU A 68 -16.43 22.42 8.73
N ARG A 69 -16.22 22.65 7.43
CA ARG A 69 -17.05 23.55 6.62
C ARG A 69 -18.46 23.01 6.35
N MET A 70 -18.66 21.70 6.38
CA MET A 70 -19.97 21.08 6.19
C MET A 70 -20.80 20.99 7.47
N VAL A 71 -20.19 21.24 8.63
CA VAL A 71 -20.83 21.20 9.96
C VAL A 71 -21.22 22.61 10.45
N ALA A 72 -20.98 23.65 9.63
CA ALA A 72 -21.44 25.02 9.89
C ALA A 72 -22.90 25.25 9.46
#